data_AF-A0A925P998-F1
#
_entry.id   AF-A0A925P998-F1
#
_cell.length_a   1.000
_cell.length_b   1.000
_cell.length_c   1.000
_cell.angle_alpha   90.00
_cell.angle_beta   90.00
_cell.angle_gamma   90.00
#
_symmetry.space_group_name_H-M   'P 1'
#
loop_
_entity.id
_entity.type
_entity.pdbx_description
1 polymer ?
#
loop_
_entity_poly.entity_id
_entity_poly.type
_entity_poly.pdbx_seq_one_letter_code
_entity_poly.pdbx_strand_id
1 'polypeptide(L)'
;MPPLRLLVVLFLPLSLAAQIEIHVSPTGRDTADGTLRSPVATLERAAALVRVARERRPEAAVTVSLAPGDYPVLDTLALTAADSGTAAA
;
A
#
# COMPACT_ATOMS: atom_id res chain seq x y z
N MET A 1 30.91 13.57 -46.68
CA MET A 1 29.55 13.45 -46.11
C MET A 1 29.55 12.28 -45.13
N PRO A 2 29.64 12.49 -43.80
CA PRO A 2 29.59 11.38 -42.85
C PRO A 2 28.14 10.89 -42.68
N PRO A 3 27.90 9.58 -42.52
CA PRO A 3 26.54 9.05 -42.37
C PRO A 3 26.01 9.37 -40.96
N LEU A 4 24.80 9.94 -40.93
CA LEU A 4 24.07 10.29 -39.73
C LEU A 4 23.73 9.00 -38.94
N ARG A 5 24.38 8.79 -37.79
CA ARG A 5 24.04 7.69 -36.88
C ARG A 5 22.82 8.11 -36.06
N LEU A 6 21.67 7.49 -36.36
CA LEU A 6 20.45 7.63 -35.57
C LEU A 6 20.67 6.95 -34.20
N LEU A 7 20.90 7.76 -33.16
CA LEU A 7 20.86 7.30 -31.77
C LEU A 7 19.39 7.16 -31.37
N VAL A 8 18.85 5.94 -31.39
CA VAL A 8 17.52 5.65 -30.82
C VAL A 8 17.68 5.60 -29.30
N VAL A 9 17.22 6.64 -28.61
CA VAL A 9 17.07 6.62 -27.15
C VAL A 9 15.74 5.94 -26.84
N LEU A 10 15.82 4.67 -26.41
CA LEU A 10 14.67 3.90 -25.93
C LEU A 10 14.19 4.49 -24.60
N PHE A 11 13.15 5.32 -24.63
CA PHE A 11 12.41 5.72 -23.43
C PHE A 11 11.61 4.52 -22.93
N LEU A 12 12.25 3.68 -22.11
CA LEU A 12 11.54 2.63 -21.39
C LEU A 12 10.57 3.31 -20.41
N PRO A 13 9.25 3.04 -20.48
CA PRO A 13 8.33 3.60 -19.50
C PRO A 13 8.65 2.99 -18.14
N LEU A 14 9.24 3.79 -17.26
CA LEU A 14 9.41 3.42 -15.86
C LEU A 14 8.02 3.55 -15.23
N SER A 15 7.23 2.46 -15.21
CA SER A 15 5.96 2.43 -14.49
C SER A 15 6.23 2.65 -13.02
N LEU A 16 6.04 3.89 -12.57
CA LEU A 16 6.01 4.23 -11.15
C LEU A 16 4.70 3.68 -10.60
N ALA A 17 4.68 2.40 -10.21
CA ALA A 17 3.53 1.79 -9.58
C ALA A 17 3.18 2.61 -8.33
N ALA A 18 1.97 3.18 -8.30
CA ALA A 18 1.53 3.96 -7.16
C ALA A 18 1.38 3.00 -5.97
N GLN A 19 2.26 3.12 -4.98
CA GLN A 19 2.20 2.31 -3.76
C GLN A 19 1.58 3.11 -2.63
N ILE A 20 0.71 2.45 -1.85
CA ILE A 20 0.08 2.99 -0.66
C ILE A 20 0.64 2.20 0.53
N GLU A 21 1.23 2.90 1.49
CA GLU A 21 1.75 2.29 2.71
C GLU A 21 0.85 2.64 3.89
N ILE A 22 0.43 1.62 4.64
CA ILE A 22 -0.35 1.75 5.87
C ILE A 22 0.51 1.18 7.00
N HIS A 23 0.72 1.96 8.05
CA HIS A 23 1.52 1.56 9.20
C HIS A 23 0.65 1.23 10.39
N VAL A 24 0.98 0.12 11.05
CA VAL A 24 0.35 -0.34 12.29
C VAL A 24 1.41 -0.37 13.38
N SER A 25 1.07 0.07 14.59
CA SER A 25 1.96 0.03 15.75
C SER A 25 1.15 -0.28 17.01
N PRO A 26 1.65 -1.09 17.97
CA PRO A 26 0.96 -1.34 19.23
C PRO A 26 0.74 -0.07 20.06
N THR A 27 1.52 0.98 19.80
CA THR A 27 1.41 2.30 20.44
C THR A 27 0.67 3.34 19.58
N GLY A 28 0.11 2.92 18.44
CA GLY A 28 -0.66 3.75 17.53
C GLY A 28 -2.06 4.11 18.05
N ARG A 29 -2.90 4.68 17.17
CA ARG A 29 -4.31 4.99 17.47
C ARG A 29 -5.20 4.78 16.26
N ASP A 30 -6.36 4.15 16.43
CA ASP A 30 -7.26 3.89 15.28
C ASP A 30 -7.96 5.12 14.72
N THR A 31 -7.89 6.25 15.43
CA THR A 31 -8.30 7.56 14.91
C THR A 31 -7.23 8.21 14.02
N ALA A 32 -6.03 7.62 13.93
CA ALA A 32 -4.96 8.09 13.06
C ALA A 32 -5.23 7.77 11.57
N ASP A 33 -4.40 8.34 10.70
CA ASP A 33 -4.49 8.19 9.25
C ASP A 33 -3.71 6.99 8.70
N GLY A 34 -2.91 6.31 9.54
CA GLY A 34 -2.14 5.13 9.16
C GLY A 34 -0.81 5.44 8.46
N THR A 35 -0.31 6.68 8.58
CA THR A 35 1.02 7.05 8.07
C THR A 35 2.14 6.58 9.02
N LEU A 36 3.39 6.55 8.54
CA LEU A 36 4.55 6.19 9.39
C LEU A 36 4.65 7.03 10.68
N ARG A 37 4.27 8.31 10.61
CA ARG A 37 4.29 9.24 11.74
C ARG A 37 3.05 9.16 12.62
N SER A 38 1.97 8.57 12.13
CA SER A 38 0.68 8.47 12.80
C SER A 38 0.04 7.10 12.49
N PRO A 39 0.64 6.01 13.00
CA PRO A 39 0.19 4.66 12.69
C PRO A 39 -1.13 4.34 13.41
N VAL A 40 -1.91 3.44 12.81
CA VAL A 40 -3.09 2.86 13.47
C VAL A 40 -2.68 1.80 14.50
N ALA A 41 -3.57 1.48 15.44
CA ALA A 41 -3.26 0.52 16.51
C ALA A 41 -3.63 -0.91 16.11
N THR A 42 -4.74 -1.09 15.37
CA THR A 42 -5.34 -2.40 15.13
C THR A 42 -5.26 -2.85 13.67
N LEU A 43 -5.29 -4.17 13.48
CA LEU A 43 -5.30 -4.78 12.15
C LEU A 43 -6.66 -4.56 11.45
N GLU A 44 -7.74 -4.51 12.21
CA GLU A 44 -9.10 -4.23 11.75
C GLU A 44 -9.18 -2.82 11.16
N ARG A 45 -8.57 -1.84 11.85
CA ARG A 45 -8.49 -0.48 11.32
C ARG A 45 -7.61 -0.41 10.08
N ALA A 46 -6.49 -1.15 10.04
CA ALA A 46 -5.65 -1.24 8.86
C ALA A 46 -6.42 -1.82 7.66
N ALA A 47 -7.17 -2.91 7.84
CA ALA A 47 -8.01 -3.49 6.78
C ALA A 47 -9.09 -2.49 6.30
N ALA A 48 -9.72 -1.73 7.21
CA ALA A 48 -10.64 -0.67 6.82
C ALA A 48 -9.96 0.41 5.94
N LEU A 49 -8.71 0.80 6.27
CA LEU A 49 -7.94 1.73 5.44
C LEU A 49 -7.56 1.12 4.09
N VAL A 50 -7.25 -0.18 4.02
CA VAL A 50 -7.02 -0.90 2.76
C VAL A 50 -8.26 -0.80 1.87
N ARG A 51 -9.47 -1.04 2.40
CA ARG A 51 -10.72 -0.94 1.62
C ARG A 51 -10.93 0.46 1.04
N VAL A 52 -10.71 1.49 1.86
CA VAL A 52 -10.77 2.89 1.39
C VAL A 52 -9.71 3.16 0.32
N ALA A 53 -8.49 2.61 0.47
CA ALA A 53 -7.44 2.73 -0.53
C ALA A 53 -7.83 2.04 -1.84
N ARG A 54 -8.42 0.85 -1.78
CA ARG A 54 -8.90 0.08 -2.93
C ARG A 54 -10.01 0.80 -3.68
N GLU A 55 -10.96 1.40 -2.97
CA GLU A 55 -12.02 2.23 -3.58
C GLU A 55 -11.46 3.43 -4.34
N ARG A 56 -10.41 4.06 -3.80
CA ARG A 56 -9.79 5.26 -4.41
C ARG A 56 -8.80 4.95 -5.51
N ARG A 57 -8.04 3.87 -5.38
CA ARG A 57 -6.97 3.45 -6.29
C ARG A 57 -6.94 1.91 -6.39
N PRO A 58 -7.83 1.31 -7.20
CA PRO A 58 -7.94 -0.15 -7.32
C PRO A 58 -6.63 -0.83 -7.75
N GLU A 59 -5.87 -0.18 -8.63
CA GLU A 59 -4.64 -0.71 -9.22
C GLU A 59 -3.36 -0.41 -8.41
N ALA A 60 -3.48 0.29 -7.27
CA ALA A 60 -2.30 0.62 -6.47
C ALA A 60 -1.82 -0.58 -5.65
N ALA A 61 -0.52 -0.82 -5.54
CA ALA A 61 0.00 -1.71 -4.51
C ALA A 61 -0.38 -1.17 -3.13
N VAL A 62 -0.81 -2.03 -2.20
CA VAL A 62 -0.99 -1.63 -0.80
C VAL A 62 -0.13 -2.53 0.07
N THR A 63 0.72 -1.90 0.89
CA THR A 63 1.55 -2.57 1.87
C THR A 63 1.09 -2.16 3.26
N VAL A 64 0.85 -3.15 4.12
CA VAL A 64 0.54 -2.93 5.54
C VAL A 64 1.77 -3.31 6.35
N SER A 65 2.47 -2.31 6.87
CA SER A 65 3.72 -2.45 7.62
C SER A 65 3.45 -2.45 9.12
N LEU A 66 3.71 -3.58 9.79
CA LEU A 66 3.57 -3.70 11.24
C LEU A 66 4.89 -3.34 11.93
N ALA A 67 4.85 -2.41 12.88
CA ALA A 67 5.96 -2.17 13.80
C ALA A 67 6.17 -3.39 14.72
N PRO A 68 7.38 -3.58 15.28
CA PRO A 68 7.63 -4.65 16.24
C PRO A 68 6.73 -4.55 17.48
N GLY A 69 6.23 -5.69 17.94
CA GLY A 69 5.48 -5.83 19.19
C GLY A 69 4.28 -6.76 19.05
N ASP A 70 3.46 -6.79 20.10
CA ASP A 70 2.32 -7.69 20.20
C ASP A 70 1.02 -7.00 19.76
N TYR A 71 0.25 -7.69 18.91
CA TYR A 71 -1.04 -7.24 18.42
C TYR A 71 -2.11 -8.21 18.90
N PRO A 72 -2.81 -7.91 20.02
CA PRO A 72 -3.85 -8.79 20.53
C PRO A 72 -5.02 -8.84 19.54
N VAL A 73 -5.25 -10.01 18.96
CA VAL A 73 -6.37 -10.29 18.07
C VAL A 73 -7.49 -10.89 18.91
N LEU A 74 -8.49 -10.07 19.23
CA LEU A 74 -9.62 -10.47 20.09
C LEU A 74 -10.69 -11.23 19.31
N ASP A 75 -10.81 -10.94 18.02
CA ASP A 75 -11.74 -11.56 17.09
C ASP A 75 -11.04 -11.90 15.77
N THR A 76 -11.64 -12.80 14.97
CA THR A 76 -11.07 -13.17 13.67
C THR A 76 -10.93 -11.96 12.74
N LEU A 77 -9.72 -11.71 12.24
CA LEU A 77 -9.48 -10.74 11.18
C LEU A 77 -10.15 -11.19 9.87
N ALA A 78 -11.29 -10.61 9.54
CA ALA A 78 -12.06 -10.96 8.34
C ALA A 78 -11.59 -10.19 7.10
N LEU A 79 -10.75 -10.84 6.29
CA LEU A 79 -10.39 -10.38 4.95
C LEU A 79 -11.41 -10.90 3.93
N THR A 80 -11.92 -10.01 3.09
CA THR A 80 -12.99 -10.25 2.13
C THR A 80 -12.53 -9.92 0.71
N ALA A 81 -13.40 -10.10 -0.28
CA ALA A 81 -13.13 -9.67 -1.65
C ALA A 81 -12.79 -8.17 -1.76
N ALA A 82 -13.29 -7.32 -0.85
CA ALA A 82 -12.98 -5.90 -0.83
C ALA A 82 -11.51 -5.59 -0.46
N ASP A 83 -10.80 -6.56 0.13
CA ASP A 83 -9.41 -6.42 0.57
C ASP A 83 -8.42 -6.96 -0.49
N SER A 84 -8.92 -7.54 -1.58
CA SER A 84 -8.10 -8.19 -2.61
C SER A 84 -7.29 -7.19 -3.45
N GLY A 85 -6.09 -7.58 -3.85
CA GLY A 85 -5.30 -6.87 -4.87
C GLY A 85 -5.56 -7.40 -6.29
N THR A 86 -4.93 -6.78 -7.28
CA THR A 86 -4.87 -7.28 -8.66
C THR A 86 -3.46 -7.73 -8.99
N ALA A 87 -3.29 -8.53 -10.05
CA ALA A 87 -1.96 -8.96 -10.50
C ALA A 87 -1.10 -7.80 -11.04
N ALA A 88 -1.72 -6.65 -11.34
CA ALA A 88 -1.04 -5.47 -11.87
C ALA A 88 -0.55 -4.50 -10.78
N ALA A 89 -0.97 -4.73 -9.53
CA ALA A 89 -0.61 -3.92 -8.36
C ALA A 89 0.79 -4.27 -7.83
#